data_AF-A0A8H5XCD6-F1
#
_entry.id   AF-A0A8H5XCD6-F1
#
_cell.length_a   1.000
_cell.length_b   1.000
_cell.length_c   1.000
_cell.angle_alpha   90.00
_cell.angle_beta   90.00
_cell.angle_gamma   90.00
#
_symmetry.space_group_name_H-M   'P 1'
#
loop_
_entity.id
_entity.type
_entity.pdbx_description
1 polymer ?
#
loop_
_entity_poly.entity_id
_entity_poly.type
_entity_poly.pdbx_seq_one_letter_code
_entity_poly.pdbx_strand_id
1 'polypeptide(L)'
;MFIYEGKFNWGEWAQDETAVIILPSGPIRVGDTVWFLSQWTNGSPGLRVAEGVRPSLVGEGKEKVPSFHSAQQKIASLDDKGAWFSFDAGYEVTCNWTKATDILTVHMKGQEVDADLGEYKLLAVTNPHTHEWDAPLPPPQNAELQVRLPQPEPLLPRVLDPLPFPIGTIENLRHAVAYADQAGYLVNYAHELISKRFNQLDTNFHLRGEVIEERNAAIAEFRIEVKKLEESLTVEKAKVTDLTKRLDEARATYEAKLKEKVEEIKKDEDQIKKDQGHDIDDHKTIDRLAAQLEYERASEAEVQKNLDQTKTALAAAEASLATAGATIANLTTRVVSLEAELEVEKKDIDRLQKETKDKTDRISHLEKNNADLQSKLNGALQDVKNKQDQINAKDSTIRDQSTRIDNLTKESNAKSITINNLQSQINALQQQIRNLQATPVFKFKCNIKCQQPSNREIAVDLTNGGGAGTPVQCYSLVNNNNQIWDIYSVTGGNNFIIIKNTRNNYVLWSAGRNQKARCDPGKDTSDQAAQWELEGTTLDSINNNTVFKIRNVKYGMYLDLQQGNTSNYTPFLTWDGNNGLNQKFKISKH
;
A
#
# COMPACT_ATOMS: atom_id res chain seq x y z
N MET A 1 13.91 48.50 82.25
CA MET A 1 13.37 47.64 81.20
C MET A 1 11.86 47.45 81.39
N PHE A 2 11.09 47.61 80.32
CA PHE A 2 9.62 47.52 80.26
C PHE A 2 9.25 46.30 79.41
N ILE A 3 8.36 45.45 79.91
CA ILE A 3 7.99 44.18 79.28
C ILE A 3 6.50 44.23 78.93
N TYR A 4 6.17 44.08 77.65
CA TYR A 4 4.80 44.05 77.13
C TYR A 4 4.46 42.65 76.65
N GLU A 5 3.31 42.12 77.04
CA GLU A 5 2.83 40.78 76.66
C GLU A 5 1.47 40.88 75.99
N GLY A 6 1.28 40.11 74.92
CA GLY A 6 0.04 40.07 74.16
C GLY A 6 -0.17 38.76 73.42
N LYS A 7 -1.38 38.60 72.86
CA LYS A 7 -1.71 37.48 71.98
C LYS A 7 -1.09 37.68 70.61
N PHE A 8 -0.62 36.59 70.00
CA PHE A 8 0.05 36.57 68.72
C PHE A 8 -0.73 35.69 67.75
N ASN A 9 -1.39 36.35 66.80
CA ASN A 9 -2.15 35.72 65.73
C ASN A 9 -1.58 36.17 64.38
N TRP A 10 -1.06 35.22 63.61
CA TRP A 10 -0.43 35.49 62.32
C TRP A 10 -0.76 34.39 61.30
N GLY A 11 -1.83 34.62 60.54
CA GLY A 11 -2.30 33.69 59.50
C GLY A 11 -2.48 32.27 60.02
N GLU A 12 -1.99 31.29 59.25
CA GLU A 12 -1.98 29.87 59.64
C GLU A 12 -0.75 29.47 60.49
N TRP A 13 0.19 30.39 60.66
CA TRP A 13 1.50 30.14 61.27
C TRP A 13 1.50 30.32 62.79
N ALA A 14 0.68 31.23 63.32
CA ALA A 14 0.45 31.42 64.75
C ALA A 14 -1.02 31.67 65.05
N GLN A 15 -1.61 30.86 65.93
CA GLN A 15 -3.00 30.96 66.36
C GLN A 15 -3.09 30.91 67.90
N ASP A 16 -3.56 32.00 68.50
CA ASP A 16 -3.70 32.23 69.95
C ASP A 16 -2.39 32.06 70.76
N GLU A 17 -1.24 32.28 70.12
CA GLU A 17 0.08 32.17 70.74
C GLU A 17 0.41 33.41 71.59
N THR A 18 1.54 33.38 72.31
CA THR A 18 2.02 34.51 73.12
C THR A 18 3.22 35.18 72.47
N ALA A 19 3.25 36.50 72.51
CA ALA A 19 4.45 37.26 72.16
C ALA A 19 4.73 38.35 73.21
N VAL A 20 6.03 38.64 73.36
CA VAL A 20 6.57 39.56 74.36
C VAL A 20 7.50 40.54 73.67
N ILE A 21 7.29 41.84 73.93
CA ILE A 21 8.17 42.93 73.48
C ILE A 21 8.83 43.55 74.70
N ILE A 22 10.16 43.65 74.68
CA ILE A 22 10.96 44.16 75.77
C ILE A 22 11.68 45.43 75.31
N LEU A 23 11.48 46.51 76.06
CA LEU A 23 12.12 47.82 75.84
C LEU A 23 13.12 48.11 76.97
N PRO A 24 14.39 48.46 76.66
CA PRO A 24 15.47 48.55 77.66
C PRO A 24 15.26 49.69 78.66
N SER A 25 14.85 50.85 78.16
CA SER A 25 14.57 52.06 78.95
C SER A 25 13.21 52.58 78.54
N GLY A 26 12.37 52.95 79.50
CA GLY A 26 11.13 53.67 79.17
C GLY A 26 11.43 55.01 78.49
N PRO A 27 10.41 55.85 78.35
CA PRO A 27 10.01 56.42 77.05
C PRO A 27 11.02 56.23 75.91
N ILE A 28 10.64 55.34 74.99
CA ILE A 28 11.24 54.98 73.68
C ILE A 28 12.24 56.02 73.13
N ARG A 29 13.54 55.68 73.04
CA ARG A 29 14.63 56.53 72.50
C ARG A 29 15.22 56.02 71.19
N VAL A 30 15.51 56.92 70.24
CA VAL A 30 16.04 56.52 68.92
C VAL A 30 17.30 55.66 69.10
N GLY A 31 17.32 54.47 68.48
CA GLY A 31 18.48 53.57 68.52
C GLY A 31 18.61 52.71 69.77
N ASP A 32 17.59 52.59 70.62
CA ASP A 32 17.55 51.52 71.62
C ASP A 32 17.25 50.16 70.96
N THR A 33 17.81 49.10 71.53
CA THR A 33 17.56 47.72 71.07
C THR A 33 16.27 47.19 71.67
N VAL A 34 15.34 46.78 70.81
CA VAL A 34 14.10 46.09 71.17
C VAL A 34 14.34 44.60 71.08
N TRP A 35 13.85 43.85 72.07
CA TRP A 35 13.79 42.39 71.99
C TRP A 35 12.35 41.93 71.78
N PHE A 36 12.16 41.09 70.78
CA PHE A 36 10.87 40.51 70.43
C PHE A 36 10.92 38.99 70.54
N LEU A 37 10.11 38.45 71.43
CA LEU A 37 9.92 37.01 71.64
C LEU A 37 8.55 36.64 71.11
N SER A 38 8.46 35.61 70.27
CA SER A 38 7.20 35.09 69.77
C SER A 38 7.20 33.56 69.76
N GLN A 39 6.02 32.96 69.92
CA GLN A 39 5.82 31.53 69.74
C GLN A 39 4.98 31.27 68.49
N TRP A 40 5.38 30.31 67.67
CA TRP A 40 4.72 29.95 66.42
C TRP A 40 4.03 28.58 66.55
N THR A 41 2.78 28.48 66.10
CA THR A 41 1.99 27.24 66.16
C THR A 41 2.51 26.20 65.17
N ASN A 42 2.78 26.59 63.91
CA ASN A 42 3.12 25.69 62.79
C ASN A 42 4.43 26.09 62.07
N GLY A 43 5.47 26.44 62.82
CA GLY A 43 6.74 26.96 62.26
C GLY A 43 6.65 28.44 61.85
N SER A 44 7.80 29.08 61.60
CA SER A 44 7.87 30.51 61.26
C SER A 44 8.01 30.73 59.74
N PRO A 45 7.23 31.63 59.12
CA PRO A 45 7.28 31.87 57.68
C PRO A 45 8.51 32.67 57.25
N GLY A 46 9.66 32.01 57.06
CA GLY A 46 10.77 32.55 56.28
C GLY A 46 11.54 33.72 56.91
N LEU A 47 12.66 33.42 57.54
CA LEU A 47 13.72 34.40 57.81
C LEU A 47 14.33 34.83 56.46
N ARG A 48 14.50 36.13 56.20
CA ARG A 48 15.17 36.66 54.99
C ARG A 48 16.58 36.06 54.89
N VAL A 49 16.79 35.11 53.98
CA VAL A 49 18.12 34.61 53.63
C VAL A 49 18.63 35.42 52.43
N ALA A 50 19.88 35.87 52.48
CA ALA A 50 20.52 36.54 51.35
C ALA A 50 20.43 35.68 50.07
N GLU A 51 20.31 36.33 48.92
CA GLU A 51 20.21 35.68 47.60
C GLU A 51 21.29 34.59 47.44
N GLY A 52 20.86 33.36 47.12
CA GLY A 52 21.75 32.25 46.76
C GLY A 52 21.74 31.02 47.68
N VAL A 53 20.98 31.01 48.78
CA VAL A 53 20.87 29.84 49.68
C VAL A 53 19.45 29.28 49.66
N ARG A 54 19.31 27.96 49.41
CA ARG A 54 18.01 27.25 49.45
C ARG A 54 17.37 27.42 50.84
N PRO A 55 16.06 27.69 50.95
CA PRO A 55 15.40 27.88 52.24
C PRO A 55 15.34 26.54 52.98
N SER A 56 16.18 26.37 54.00
CA SER A 56 15.87 25.43 55.07
C SER A 56 14.98 26.18 56.05
N LEU A 57 13.67 26.03 55.92
CA LEU A 57 12.69 26.55 56.87
C LEU A 57 13.04 26.00 58.25
N VAL A 58 13.29 26.91 59.21
CA VAL A 58 13.45 26.51 60.60
C VAL A 58 12.08 26.06 61.10
N GLY A 59 11.88 24.75 61.22
CA GLY A 59 10.75 24.18 61.96
C GLY A 59 9.49 23.84 61.17
N GLU A 60 9.58 23.53 59.86
CA GLU A 60 8.47 22.82 59.20
C GLU A 60 8.14 21.53 59.97
N GLY A 61 6.90 21.41 60.45
CA GLY A 61 6.39 20.23 61.15
C GLY A 61 6.71 20.12 62.66
N LYS A 62 7.26 21.16 63.30
CA LYS A 62 7.40 21.21 64.77
C LYS A 62 6.37 22.17 65.36
N GLU A 63 5.50 21.65 66.24
CA GLU A 63 4.55 22.47 66.99
C GLU A 63 5.27 23.36 68.02
N LYS A 64 4.81 24.60 68.20
CA LYS A 64 5.25 25.56 69.24
C LYS A 64 6.73 25.96 69.17
N VAL A 65 7.16 26.52 68.04
CA VAL A 65 8.54 26.99 67.83
C VAL A 65 8.73 28.38 68.44
N PRO A 66 9.64 28.58 69.42
CA PRO A 66 9.98 29.91 69.92
C PRO A 66 10.89 30.66 68.95
N SER A 67 10.72 31.97 68.88
CA SER A 67 11.45 32.90 68.03
C SER A 67 11.91 34.08 68.89
N PHE A 68 13.17 34.50 68.71
CA PHE A 68 13.76 35.63 69.40
C PHE A 68 14.49 36.52 68.41
N HIS A 69 14.16 37.80 68.42
CA HIS A 69 14.78 38.81 67.57
C HIS A 69 15.21 40.01 68.42
N SER A 70 16.36 40.59 68.04
CA SER A 70 16.84 41.85 68.58
C SER A 70 17.11 42.82 67.45
N ALA A 71 16.52 44.00 67.51
CA ALA A 71 16.68 45.01 66.46
C ALA A 71 16.66 46.42 67.03
N GLN A 72 17.31 47.35 66.33
CA GLN A 72 17.31 48.77 66.72
C GLN A 72 15.97 49.41 66.36
N GLN A 73 15.37 50.16 67.28
CA GLN A 73 14.13 50.86 67.01
C GLN A 73 14.32 52.09 66.12
N LYS A 74 13.40 52.24 65.16
CA LYS A 74 13.21 53.42 64.33
C LYS A 74 11.98 54.16 64.85
N ILE A 75 12.16 55.35 65.41
CA ILE A 75 11.04 56.16 65.91
C ILE A 75 10.45 56.97 64.75
N ALA A 76 9.14 56.80 64.52
CA ALA A 76 8.38 57.60 63.57
C ALA A 76 7.76 58.85 64.23
N SER A 77 7.34 58.73 65.50
CA SER A 77 6.76 59.83 66.28
C SER A 77 6.96 59.60 67.78
N LEU A 78 7.20 60.66 68.54
CA LEU A 78 7.21 60.66 70.00
C LEU A 78 6.62 61.99 70.48
N ASP A 79 5.51 61.93 71.21
CA ASP A 79 4.83 63.10 71.76
C ASP A 79 4.33 62.86 73.20
N ASP A 80 3.65 63.85 73.77
CA ASP A 80 3.11 63.75 75.14
C ASP A 80 1.96 62.74 75.29
N LYS A 81 1.40 62.24 74.17
CA LYS A 81 0.28 61.28 74.14
C LYS A 81 0.75 59.84 73.94
N GLY A 82 1.89 59.63 73.30
CA GLY A 82 2.40 58.30 73.01
C GLY A 82 3.63 58.29 72.12
N ALA A 83 3.93 57.12 71.57
CA ALA A 83 5.09 56.92 70.71
C ALA A 83 4.78 55.90 69.61
N TRP A 84 5.22 56.20 68.40
CA TRP A 84 5.13 55.31 67.25
C TRP A 84 6.54 54.92 66.80
N PHE A 85 6.84 53.63 66.81
CA PHE A 85 8.15 53.10 66.43
C PHE A 85 8.02 51.79 65.65
N SER A 86 9.05 51.47 64.88
CA SER A 86 9.16 50.19 64.16
C SER A 86 10.53 49.55 64.34
N PHE A 87 10.59 48.24 64.15
CA PHE A 87 11.84 47.48 64.13
C PHE A 87 11.71 46.29 63.16
N ASP A 88 12.85 45.85 62.61
CA ASP A 88 12.91 44.72 61.68
C ASP A 88 13.30 43.44 62.43
N ALA A 89 12.37 42.50 62.53
CA ALA A 89 12.55 41.18 63.14
C ALA A 89 12.50 40.06 62.08
N GLY A 90 12.93 40.33 60.85
CA GLY A 90 12.65 39.51 59.66
C GLY A 90 11.33 39.87 58.98
N TYR A 91 10.48 40.60 59.71
CA TYR A 91 9.26 41.28 59.28
C TYR A 91 9.28 42.69 59.85
N GLU A 92 8.53 43.61 59.23
CA GLU A 92 8.40 44.97 59.74
C GLU A 92 7.34 45.00 60.85
N VAL A 93 7.78 45.12 62.10
CA VAL A 93 6.89 45.26 63.26
C VAL A 93 6.76 46.73 63.59
N THR A 94 5.51 47.19 63.64
CA THR A 94 5.13 48.58 63.90
C THR A 94 4.33 48.63 65.20
N CYS A 95 4.77 49.48 66.12
CA CYS A 95 4.24 49.55 67.48
C CYS A 95 3.78 50.97 67.79
N ASN A 96 2.53 51.12 68.22
CA ASN A 96 1.96 52.37 68.72
C ASN A 96 1.71 52.26 70.23
N TRP A 97 2.50 52.95 71.03
CA TRP A 97 2.38 52.99 72.47
C TRP A 97 1.55 54.20 72.92
N THR A 98 0.53 53.95 73.74
CA THR A 98 -0.33 55.01 74.29
C THR A 98 -0.01 55.27 75.77
N LYS A 99 0.48 56.47 76.09
CA LYS A 99 0.93 56.85 77.45
C LYS A 99 -0.19 56.84 78.50
N ALA A 100 -1.43 57.11 78.09
CA ALA A 100 -2.57 57.17 79.01
C ALA A 100 -3.02 55.79 79.50
N THR A 101 -2.79 54.74 78.70
CA THR A 101 -3.28 53.39 78.97
C THR A 101 -2.16 52.38 79.20
N ASP A 102 -0.90 52.75 78.93
CA ASP A 102 0.26 51.85 78.91
C ASP A 102 0.01 50.58 78.05
N ILE A 103 -0.75 50.76 76.96
CA ILE A 103 -1.03 49.72 75.97
C ILE A 103 -0.15 49.96 74.74
N LEU A 104 0.41 48.87 74.24
CA LEU A 104 1.18 48.81 73.00
C LEU A 104 0.34 48.12 71.93
N THR A 105 -0.14 48.86 70.94
CA THR A 105 -0.81 48.27 69.77
C THR A 105 0.25 47.85 68.76
N VAL A 106 0.24 46.58 68.37
CA VAL A 106 1.27 45.98 67.52
C VAL A 106 0.67 45.56 66.19
N HIS A 107 1.31 45.99 65.11
CA HIS A 107 1.00 45.62 63.73
C HIS A 107 2.25 45.01 63.11
N MET A 108 2.09 43.97 62.29
CA MET A 108 3.22 43.33 61.64
C MET A 108 2.94 43.18 60.15
N LYS A 109 3.98 43.42 59.35
CA LYS A 109 3.93 43.33 57.88
C LYS A 109 4.97 42.34 57.37
N GLY A 110 4.50 41.27 56.75
CA GLY A 110 5.30 40.25 56.09
C GLY A 110 5.18 40.26 54.56
N GLN A 111 5.80 39.28 53.89
CA GLN A 111 5.82 39.21 52.42
C GLN A 111 4.46 38.86 51.80
N GLU A 112 3.63 38.09 52.52
CA GLU A 112 2.33 37.59 52.03
C GLU A 112 1.14 38.01 52.90
N VAL A 113 1.38 38.47 54.13
CA VAL A 113 0.34 38.82 55.11
C VAL A 113 0.69 40.15 55.77
N ASP A 114 -0.31 41.01 55.91
CA ASP A 114 -0.25 42.27 56.64
C ASP A 114 -1.39 42.25 57.66
N ALA A 115 -1.08 42.27 58.96
CA ALA A 115 -2.09 42.06 60.00
C ALA A 115 -1.80 42.80 61.31
N ASP A 116 -2.88 43.29 61.91
CA ASP A 116 -2.90 43.77 63.28
C ASP A 116 -2.80 42.59 64.26
N LEU A 117 -1.76 42.59 65.09
CA LEU A 117 -1.54 41.58 66.12
C LEU A 117 -2.33 41.88 67.41
N GLY A 118 -2.82 43.11 67.56
CA GLY A 118 -3.67 43.54 68.67
C GLY A 118 -2.92 44.30 69.76
N GLU A 119 -3.54 44.36 70.95
CA GLU A 119 -3.07 45.15 72.09
C GLU A 119 -2.23 44.31 73.06
N TYR A 120 -1.02 44.80 73.37
CA TYR A 120 -0.07 44.20 74.29
C TYR A 120 -0.04 45.04 75.56
N LYS A 121 -0.17 44.39 76.71
CA LYS A 121 -0.28 45.06 78.01
C LYS A 121 1.05 45.04 78.74
N LEU A 122 1.35 46.10 79.48
CA LEU A 122 2.55 46.17 80.32
C LEU A 122 2.47 45.11 81.42
N LEU A 123 3.41 44.16 81.40
CA LEU A 123 3.52 43.06 82.34
C LEU A 123 4.43 43.42 83.53
N ALA A 124 5.58 44.06 83.29
CA ALA A 124 6.55 44.39 84.34
C ALA A 124 7.49 45.54 83.96
N VAL A 125 8.01 46.24 84.98
CA VAL A 125 9.08 47.24 84.88
C VAL A 125 10.21 46.88 85.84
N THR A 126 11.45 46.80 85.35
CA THR A 126 12.66 46.52 86.15
C THR A 126 13.67 47.67 86.07
N ASN A 127 14.15 48.15 87.21
CA ASN A 127 15.17 49.22 87.30
C ASN A 127 16.54 48.62 87.69
N PRO A 128 17.62 48.85 86.93
CA PRO A 128 18.98 48.55 87.37
C PRO A 128 19.49 49.63 88.36
N HIS A 129 20.07 49.22 89.49
CA HIS A 129 20.69 50.09 90.48
C HIS A 129 22.00 50.74 89.94
N THR A 130 22.20 52.05 90.16
CA THR A 130 23.45 52.77 89.88
C THR A 130 24.13 53.25 91.18
N HIS A 131 25.44 53.03 91.30
CA HIS A 131 26.27 53.54 92.40
C HIS A 131 26.99 54.83 91.95
N GLU A 132 26.82 55.94 92.68
CA GLU A 132 27.60 57.19 92.54
C GLU A 132 28.55 57.37 93.73
N TRP A 133 29.79 57.79 93.48
CA TRP A 133 30.81 58.16 94.46
C TRP A 133 31.36 59.55 94.12
N ASP A 134 31.02 60.58 94.92
CA ASP A 134 31.82 61.80 95.12
C ASP A 134 31.24 62.67 96.27
N ALA A 135 32.07 63.08 97.22
CA ALA A 135 31.74 64.08 98.26
C ALA A 135 32.99 64.92 98.64
N PRO A 136 32.90 66.26 98.89
CA PRO A 136 34.06 67.10 99.21
C PRO A 136 34.23 67.43 100.73
N LEU A 137 35.46 67.76 101.16
CA LEU A 137 35.85 68.20 102.54
C LEU A 137 36.32 69.68 102.61
N PRO A 138 36.21 70.40 103.77
CA PRO A 138 36.49 71.85 103.92
C PRO A 138 37.81 72.23 104.68
N PRO A 139 38.25 73.52 104.76
CA PRO A 139 39.57 73.94 105.32
C PRO A 139 39.56 74.66 106.71
N PRO A 140 40.71 74.82 107.44
CA PRO A 140 40.81 75.49 108.76
C PRO A 140 41.64 76.82 108.84
N GLN A 141 41.54 77.56 109.97
CA GLN A 141 42.04 78.95 110.25
C GLN A 141 42.50 79.12 111.75
N ASN A 142 43.44 80.05 112.13
CA ASN A 142 43.67 80.71 113.49
C ASN A 142 45.05 81.48 113.64
N ALA A 143 45.41 82.14 114.78
CA ALA A 143 45.39 83.59 115.19
C ALA A 143 46.56 83.92 116.24
N GLU A 144 46.87 85.20 116.60
CA GLU A 144 48.05 85.74 117.40
C GLU A 144 47.78 86.28 118.86
N LEU A 145 48.83 86.60 119.69
CA LEU A 145 48.75 87.22 121.08
C LEU A 145 50.00 88.08 121.55
N GLN A 146 49.87 89.07 122.49
CA GLN A 146 50.91 90.06 123.01
C GLN A 146 50.98 90.28 124.58
N VAL A 147 52.11 90.81 125.17
CA VAL A 147 52.31 91.17 126.65
C VAL A 147 53.38 92.32 126.96
N ARG A 148 53.32 93.04 128.13
CA ARG A 148 54.19 94.17 128.69
C ARG A 148 54.68 94.04 130.20
N LEU A 149 55.60 94.94 130.69
CA LEU A 149 56.50 95.02 131.92
C LEU A 149 56.15 96.05 133.09
N PRO A 150 56.86 96.11 134.29
CA PRO A 150 56.79 97.20 135.34
C PRO A 150 58.12 97.82 135.98
N GLN A 151 58.05 98.86 136.86
CA GLN A 151 59.13 99.77 137.49
C GLN A 151 59.05 100.04 139.06
N PRO A 152 60.06 100.68 139.78
CA PRO A 152 60.04 101.04 141.25
C PRO A 152 60.50 102.49 141.76
N GLU A 153 60.26 102.82 143.07
CA GLU A 153 60.40 104.11 143.87
C GLU A 153 61.53 104.21 144.98
N PRO A 154 61.81 105.37 145.69
CA PRO A 154 62.91 105.58 146.70
C PRO A 154 62.53 106.00 148.19
N LEU A 155 63.50 106.02 149.15
CA LEU A 155 63.33 106.27 150.63
C LEU A 155 64.34 107.23 151.37
N LEU A 156 63.75 108.11 152.23
CA LEU A 156 64.01 108.74 153.58
C LEU A 156 65.27 109.56 154.04
N PRO A 157 65.11 110.56 154.99
CA PRO A 157 66.08 111.64 155.32
C PRO A 157 66.72 111.63 156.75
N ARG A 158 67.73 112.50 157.02
CA ARG A 158 68.57 112.61 158.26
C ARG A 158 68.23 113.80 159.18
N VAL A 159 68.53 113.65 160.48
CA VAL A 159 68.32 114.61 161.59
C VAL A 159 69.50 115.60 161.76
N LEU A 160 69.20 116.86 162.13
CA LEU A 160 70.12 118.01 162.19
C LEU A 160 69.91 118.85 163.49
N ASP A 161 70.41 118.41 164.66
CA ASP A 161 70.47 119.28 165.86
C ASP A 161 71.84 119.15 166.59
N PRO A 162 72.38 120.22 167.23
CA PRO A 162 73.71 120.22 167.83
C PRO A 162 73.73 119.63 169.25
N LEU A 163 74.79 118.87 169.54
CA LEU A 163 75.00 118.11 170.77
C LEU A 163 75.32 118.99 172.00
N PRO A 164 74.76 118.70 173.19
CA PRO A 164 75.12 119.35 174.44
C PRO A 164 76.35 118.65 175.04
N PHE A 165 77.46 119.37 175.22
CA PHE A 165 78.60 118.85 175.97
C PHE A 165 78.35 119.00 177.49
N PRO A 166 78.37 117.91 178.26
CA PRO A 166 78.22 117.97 179.71
C PRO A 166 79.43 118.59 180.40
N ILE A 167 79.20 119.46 181.39
CA ILE A 167 80.25 120.19 182.13
C ILE A 167 80.65 119.42 183.43
N GLY A 168 80.29 118.13 183.55
CA GLY A 168 80.57 117.34 184.76
C GLY A 168 80.71 115.83 184.53
N THR A 169 81.53 115.18 185.36
CA THR A 169 82.00 113.79 185.21
C THR A 169 80.89 112.73 185.22
N ILE A 170 79.80 112.96 185.97
CA ILE A 170 78.67 112.00 186.08
C ILE A 170 77.85 111.93 184.79
N GLU A 171 77.65 113.05 184.10
CA GLU A 171 76.89 113.06 182.84
C GLU A 171 77.66 112.40 181.68
N ASN A 172 78.99 112.55 181.64
CA ASN A 172 79.82 111.85 180.65
C ASN A 172 79.69 110.32 180.76
N LEU A 173 79.61 109.78 181.99
CA LEU A 173 79.42 108.34 182.19
C LEU A 173 78.04 107.87 181.71
N ARG A 174 76.98 108.65 181.90
CA ARG A 174 75.63 108.30 181.39
C ARG A 174 75.56 108.31 179.86
N HIS A 175 76.15 109.30 179.21
CA HIS A 175 76.22 109.34 177.74
C HIS A 175 77.07 108.20 177.16
N ALA A 176 78.18 107.83 177.80
CA ALA A 176 79.01 106.71 177.36
C ALA A 176 78.24 105.37 177.38
N VAL A 177 77.42 105.14 178.43
CA VAL A 177 76.58 103.93 178.52
C VAL A 177 75.50 103.90 177.44
N ALA A 178 74.80 105.02 177.20
CA ALA A 178 73.77 105.09 176.16
C ALA A 178 74.34 104.87 174.75
N TYR A 179 75.55 105.40 174.48
CA TYR A 179 76.23 105.19 173.20
C TYR A 179 76.65 103.73 172.99
N ALA A 180 77.12 103.07 174.06
CA ALA A 180 77.49 101.66 174.02
C ALA A 180 76.27 100.76 173.75
N ASP A 181 75.12 101.05 174.35
CA ASP A 181 73.86 100.32 174.10
C ASP A 181 73.39 100.51 172.65
N GLN A 182 73.42 101.75 172.14
CA GLN A 182 73.03 102.03 170.76
C GLN A 182 73.96 101.33 169.75
N ALA A 183 75.26 101.30 170.02
CA ALA A 183 76.22 100.55 169.22
C ALA A 183 75.93 99.04 169.26
N GLY A 184 75.62 98.48 170.43
CA GLY A 184 75.24 97.08 170.59
C GLY A 184 74.00 96.69 169.78
N TYR A 185 72.98 97.55 169.77
CA TYR A 185 71.76 97.31 168.98
C TYR A 185 72.03 97.32 167.47
N LEU A 186 72.83 98.28 166.99
CA LEU A 186 73.20 98.37 165.57
C LEU A 186 74.01 97.15 165.10
N VAL A 187 74.90 96.62 165.94
CA VAL A 187 75.68 95.41 165.63
C VAL A 187 74.78 94.19 165.50
N ASN A 188 73.85 93.98 166.44
CA ASN A 188 72.91 92.86 166.37
C ASN A 188 71.98 92.95 165.16
N TYR A 189 71.46 94.14 164.85
CA TYR A 189 70.62 94.35 163.67
C TYR A 189 71.39 94.07 162.37
N ALA A 190 72.64 94.51 162.26
CA ALA A 190 73.49 94.20 161.11
C ALA A 190 73.76 92.70 160.98
N HIS A 191 74.05 92.00 162.10
CA HIS A 191 74.31 90.56 162.10
C HIS A 191 73.10 89.74 161.64
N GLU A 192 71.90 90.09 162.12
CA GLU A 192 70.66 89.41 161.74
C GLU A 192 70.32 89.65 160.26
N LEU A 193 70.47 90.89 159.78
CA LEU A 193 70.22 91.23 158.37
C LEU A 193 71.19 90.50 157.42
N ILE A 194 72.47 90.41 157.81
CA ILE A 194 73.50 89.72 157.03
C ILE A 194 73.23 88.21 156.99
N SER A 195 72.93 87.58 158.13
CA SER A 195 72.61 86.14 158.18
C SER A 195 71.38 85.79 157.33
N LYS A 196 70.30 86.58 157.39
CA LYS A 196 69.11 86.36 156.55
C LYS A 196 69.42 86.47 155.07
N ARG A 197 70.20 87.48 154.66
CA ARG A 197 70.62 87.64 153.26
C ARG A 197 71.51 86.49 152.78
N PHE A 198 72.44 86.03 153.61
CA PHE A 198 73.33 84.93 153.25
C PHE A 198 72.56 83.63 153.01
N ASN A 199 71.67 83.25 153.93
CA ASN A 199 70.85 82.03 153.77
C ASN A 199 69.93 82.09 152.54
N GLN A 200 69.35 83.25 152.23
CA GLN A 200 68.56 83.42 151.00
C GLN A 200 69.41 83.27 149.73
N LEU A 201 70.65 83.75 149.74
CA LEU A 201 71.55 83.65 148.59
C LEU A 201 71.99 82.19 148.38
N ASP A 202 72.32 81.49 149.47
CA ASP A 202 72.73 80.10 149.46
C ASP A 202 71.61 79.18 148.96
N THR A 203 70.39 79.38 149.45
CA THR A 203 69.21 78.65 148.98
C THR A 203 68.96 78.89 147.49
N ASN A 204 69.08 80.14 147.02
CA ASN A 204 68.94 80.46 145.59
C ASN A 204 70.06 79.83 144.75
N PHE A 205 71.29 79.75 145.26
CA PHE A 205 72.41 79.13 144.54
C PHE A 205 72.17 77.64 144.32
N HIS A 206 71.72 76.92 145.36
CA HIS A 206 71.38 75.50 145.26
C HIS A 206 70.22 75.22 144.31
N LEU A 207 69.12 76.00 144.41
CA LEU A 207 68.00 75.90 143.47
C LEU A 207 68.43 76.12 142.01
N ARG A 208 69.32 77.09 141.77
CA ARG A 208 69.82 77.38 140.43
C ARG A 208 70.75 76.27 139.91
N GLY A 209 71.50 75.62 140.80
CA GLY A 209 72.28 74.42 140.49
C GLY A 209 71.41 73.26 140.02
N GLU A 210 70.32 72.95 140.74
CA GLU A 210 69.37 71.90 140.34
C GLU A 210 68.74 72.18 138.98
N VAL A 211 68.30 73.43 138.72
CA VAL A 211 67.73 73.81 137.42
C VAL A 211 68.75 73.65 136.28
N ILE A 212 70.03 73.88 136.52
CA ILE A 212 71.08 73.68 135.51
C ILE A 212 71.26 72.18 135.22
N GLU A 213 71.27 71.33 136.24
CA GLU A 213 71.38 69.88 136.07
C GLU A 213 70.16 69.31 135.32
N GLU A 214 68.94 69.73 135.66
CA GLU A 214 67.73 69.33 134.94
C GLU A 214 67.78 69.76 133.46
N ARG A 215 68.23 70.99 133.18
CA ARG A 215 68.35 71.46 131.79
C ARG A 215 69.45 70.74 131.02
N ASN A 216 70.55 70.38 131.66
CA ASN A 216 71.61 69.60 131.03
C ASN A 216 71.14 68.17 130.70
N ALA A 217 70.36 67.56 131.57
CA ALA A 217 69.73 66.25 131.30
C ALA A 217 68.79 66.33 130.09
N ALA A 218 67.93 67.36 130.02
CA ALA A 218 67.03 67.58 128.88
C ALA A 218 67.80 67.83 127.57
N ILE A 219 68.92 68.57 127.61
CA ILE A 219 69.78 68.79 126.44
C ILE A 219 70.41 67.47 125.96
N ALA A 220 70.82 66.58 126.89
CA ALA A 220 71.37 65.28 126.53
C ALA A 220 70.33 64.40 125.84
N GLU A 221 69.09 64.39 126.33
CA GLU A 221 67.98 63.67 125.68
C GLU A 221 67.68 64.20 124.28
N PHE A 222 67.58 65.53 124.11
CA PHE A 222 67.36 66.12 122.78
C PHE A 222 68.48 65.80 121.80
N ARG A 223 69.74 65.72 122.25
CA ARG A 223 70.86 65.30 121.40
C ARG A 223 70.71 63.85 120.92
N ILE A 224 70.23 62.95 121.77
CA ILE A 224 69.95 61.56 121.37
C ILE A 224 68.85 61.51 120.32
N GLU A 225 67.78 62.28 120.51
CA GLU A 225 66.64 62.29 119.59
C GLU A 225 67.01 62.89 118.22
N VAL A 226 67.79 63.98 118.22
CA VAL A 226 68.34 64.56 116.97
C VAL A 226 69.15 63.52 116.21
N LYS A 227 70.02 62.77 116.90
CA LYS A 227 70.84 61.73 116.25
C LYS A 227 69.98 60.62 115.64
N LYS A 228 68.93 60.15 116.32
CA LYS A 228 67.99 59.16 115.75
C LYS A 228 67.27 59.68 114.51
N LEU A 229 66.89 60.95 114.49
CA LEU A 229 66.26 61.59 113.34
C LEU A 229 67.23 61.73 112.17
N GLU A 230 68.51 62.07 112.42
CA GLU A 230 69.56 62.11 111.39
C GLU A 230 69.82 60.74 110.75
N GLU A 231 69.88 59.68 111.57
CA GLU A 231 70.00 58.30 111.09
C GLU A 231 68.78 57.90 110.26
N SER A 232 67.57 58.21 110.73
CA SER A 232 66.31 57.94 110.01
C SER A 232 66.22 58.68 108.67
N LEU A 233 66.65 59.96 108.65
CA LEU A 233 66.70 60.77 107.43
C LEU A 233 67.69 60.19 106.40
N THR A 234 68.81 59.65 106.87
CA THR A 234 69.81 59.01 106.01
C THR A 234 69.25 57.76 105.35
N VAL A 235 68.51 56.93 106.10
CA VAL A 235 67.82 55.75 105.58
C VAL A 235 66.75 56.13 104.55
N GLU A 236 65.92 57.13 104.84
CA GLU A 236 64.88 57.54 103.89
C GLU A 236 65.45 58.16 102.61
N LYS A 237 66.54 58.92 102.69
CA LYS A 237 67.26 59.40 101.50
C LYS A 237 67.74 58.25 100.61
N ALA A 238 68.27 57.19 101.22
CA ALA A 238 68.72 56.01 100.48
C ALA A 238 67.55 55.29 99.77
N LYS A 239 66.38 55.18 100.43
CA LYS A 239 65.17 54.63 99.81
C LYS A 239 64.66 55.47 98.64
N VAL A 240 64.68 56.79 98.77
CA VAL A 240 64.33 57.70 97.66
C VAL A 240 65.27 57.49 96.47
N THR A 241 66.57 57.33 96.71
CA THR A 241 67.54 57.04 95.64
C THR A 241 67.26 55.70 94.96
N ASP A 242 66.97 54.64 95.72
CA ASP A 242 66.62 53.32 95.17
C ASP A 242 65.33 53.35 94.34
N LEU A 243 64.27 53.97 94.87
CA LEU A 243 62.99 54.12 94.15
C LEU A 243 63.14 54.95 92.88
N THR A 244 63.95 56.01 92.91
CA THR A 244 64.25 56.82 91.72
C THR A 244 64.93 55.97 90.65
N LYS A 245 65.93 55.17 91.02
CA LYS A 245 66.61 54.26 90.10
C LYS A 245 65.65 53.23 89.49
N ARG A 246 64.79 52.61 90.31
CA ARG A 246 63.79 51.64 89.84
C ARG A 246 62.76 52.28 88.91
N LEU A 247 62.39 53.54 89.16
CA LEU A 247 61.49 54.29 88.29
C LEU A 247 62.12 54.56 86.92
N ASP A 248 63.40 54.95 86.89
CA ASP A 248 64.12 55.21 85.65
C ASP A 248 64.33 53.91 84.83
N GLU A 249 64.68 52.80 85.49
CA GLU A 249 64.77 51.48 84.86
C GLU A 249 63.42 51.01 84.29
N ALA A 250 62.32 51.22 85.02
CA ALA A 250 60.98 50.90 84.54
C ALA A 250 60.61 51.76 83.33
N ARG A 251 60.89 53.07 83.35
CA ARG A 251 60.65 53.98 82.23
C ARG A 251 61.42 53.56 80.98
N ALA A 252 62.72 53.26 81.12
CA ALA A 252 63.55 52.78 80.02
C ALA A 252 63.01 51.47 79.42
N THR A 253 62.55 50.55 80.27
CA THR A 253 61.95 49.29 79.84
C THR A 253 60.64 49.50 79.07
N TYR A 254 59.76 50.38 79.56
CA TYR A 254 58.51 50.71 78.87
C TYR A 254 58.75 51.42 77.54
N GLU A 255 59.73 52.34 77.47
CA GLU A 255 60.05 53.03 76.22
C GLU A 255 60.61 52.07 75.17
N ALA A 256 61.42 51.09 75.56
CA ALA A 256 61.91 50.05 74.66
C ALA A 256 60.76 49.17 74.12
N LYS A 257 59.84 48.72 74.98
CA LYS A 257 58.65 47.96 74.57
C LYS A 257 57.72 48.78 73.67
N LEU A 258 57.59 50.07 73.92
CA LEU A 258 56.79 50.96 73.08
C LEU A 258 57.38 51.06 71.68
N LYS A 259 58.72 51.21 71.56
CA LYS A 259 59.41 51.21 70.25
C LYS A 259 59.23 49.88 69.51
N GLU A 260 59.35 48.76 70.21
CA GLU A 260 59.12 47.43 69.64
C GLU A 260 57.69 47.28 69.09
N LYS A 261 56.68 47.69 69.87
CA LYS A 261 55.27 47.63 69.44
C LYS A 261 54.96 48.57 68.29
N VAL A 262 55.57 49.75 68.25
CA VAL A 262 55.42 50.68 67.11
C VAL A 262 55.99 50.08 65.82
N GLU A 263 57.15 49.41 65.90
CA GLU A 263 57.71 48.72 64.73
C GLU A 263 56.87 47.51 64.29
N GLU A 264 56.25 46.78 65.23
CA GLU A 264 55.31 45.70 64.94
C GLU A 264 54.05 46.23 64.23
N ILE A 265 53.43 47.28 64.76
CA ILE A 265 52.28 47.95 64.13
C ILE A 265 52.62 48.40 62.71
N LYS A 266 53.81 48.98 62.50
CA LYS A 266 54.23 49.43 61.17
C LYS A 266 54.37 48.27 60.18
N LYS A 267 54.91 47.12 60.63
CA LYS A 267 54.97 45.91 59.80
C LYS A 267 53.58 45.39 59.47
N ASP A 268 52.67 45.38 60.43
CA ASP A 268 51.29 44.95 60.23
C ASP A 268 50.55 45.90 59.27
N GLU A 269 50.74 47.22 59.40
CA GLU A 269 50.18 48.22 58.46
C GLU A 269 50.70 48.04 57.04
N ASP A 270 52.00 47.78 56.87
CA ASP A 270 52.59 47.53 55.55
C ASP A 270 52.09 46.20 54.95
N GLN A 271 51.89 45.17 55.79
CA GLN A 271 51.33 43.89 55.39
C GLN A 271 49.85 44.03 54.99
N ILE A 272 49.04 44.75 55.77
CA ILE A 272 47.62 45.04 55.45
C ILE A 272 47.50 45.76 54.10
N LYS A 273 48.37 46.75 53.82
CA LYS A 273 48.35 47.44 52.51
C LYS A 273 48.68 46.51 51.36
N LYS A 274 49.60 45.57 51.57
CA LYS A 274 49.96 44.56 50.57
C LYS A 274 48.79 43.61 50.32
N ASP A 275 48.13 43.15 51.38
CA ASP A 275 46.97 42.25 51.29
C ASP A 275 45.76 42.92 50.63
N GLN A 276 45.52 44.21 50.91
CA GLN A 276 44.51 45.01 50.20
C GLN A 276 44.81 45.13 48.69
N GLY A 277 46.08 45.19 48.30
CA GLY A 277 46.48 45.16 46.89
C GLY A 277 46.17 43.81 46.24
N HIS A 278 46.42 42.71 46.94
CA HIS A 278 46.08 41.36 46.49
C HIS A 278 44.56 41.18 46.32
N ASP A 279 43.74 41.63 47.29
CA ASP A 279 42.27 41.55 47.20
C ASP A 279 41.72 42.28 45.96
N ILE A 280 42.25 43.47 45.63
CA ILE A 280 41.81 44.22 44.44
C ILE A 280 42.13 43.46 43.14
N ASP A 281 43.31 42.84 43.06
CA ASP A 281 43.72 42.09 41.88
C ASP A 281 43.01 40.73 41.79
N ASP A 282 42.71 40.10 42.92
CA ASP A 282 41.87 38.90 43.01
C ASP A 282 40.44 39.21 42.55
N HIS A 283 39.85 40.33 42.98
CA HIS A 283 38.53 40.76 42.51
C HIS A 283 38.50 41.00 41.00
N LYS A 284 39.49 41.71 40.43
CA LYS A 284 39.58 41.89 38.96
C LYS A 284 39.71 40.55 38.23
N THR A 285 40.44 39.61 38.81
CA THR A 285 40.63 38.27 38.23
C THR A 285 39.32 37.47 38.28
N ILE A 286 38.60 37.53 39.40
CA ILE A 286 37.27 36.91 39.57
C ILE A 286 36.28 37.49 38.56
N ASP A 287 36.23 38.81 38.40
CA ASP A 287 35.34 39.45 37.42
C ASP A 287 35.66 39.02 35.99
N ARG A 288 36.96 38.94 35.63
CA ARG A 288 37.39 38.46 34.31
C ARG A 288 36.99 37.01 34.09
N LEU A 289 37.19 36.15 35.09
CA LEU A 289 36.83 34.73 35.03
C LEU A 289 35.31 34.55 34.97
N ALA A 290 34.54 35.36 35.69
CA ALA A 290 33.07 35.33 35.62
C ALA A 290 32.58 35.70 34.22
N ALA A 291 33.12 36.75 33.61
CA ALA A 291 32.79 37.13 32.24
C ALA A 291 33.19 36.04 31.21
N GLN A 292 34.34 35.38 31.40
CA GLN A 292 34.75 34.25 30.56
C GLN A 292 33.80 33.05 30.73
N LEU A 293 33.43 32.72 31.95
CA LEU A 293 32.50 31.63 32.25
C LEU A 293 31.12 31.88 31.65
N GLU A 294 30.63 33.12 31.69
CA GLU A 294 29.37 33.50 31.07
C GLU A 294 29.42 33.41 29.54
N TYR A 295 30.52 33.86 28.93
CA TYR A 295 30.77 33.68 27.50
C TYR A 295 30.82 32.20 27.10
N GLU A 296 31.53 31.37 27.86
CA GLU A 296 31.63 29.93 27.60
C GLU A 296 30.27 29.25 27.72
N ARG A 297 29.45 29.59 28.74
CA ARG A 297 28.08 29.09 28.88
C ARG A 297 27.19 29.50 27.70
N ALA A 298 27.30 30.74 27.23
CA ALA A 298 26.56 31.19 26.05
C ALA A 298 27.01 30.44 24.79
N SER A 299 28.30 30.19 24.64
CA SER A 299 28.86 29.39 23.54
C SER A 299 28.38 27.94 23.60
N GLU A 300 28.39 27.32 24.78
CA GLU A 300 27.89 25.97 25.01
C GLU A 300 26.39 25.85 24.66
N ALA A 301 25.58 26.83 25.08
CA ALA A 301 24.16 26.87 24.74
C ALA A 301 23.91 26.94 23.22
N GLU A 302 24.69 27.75 22.49
CA GLU A 302 24.55 27.84 21.04
C GLU A 302 25.03 26.56 20.33
N VAL A 303 26.12 25.95 20.80
CA VAL A 303 26.59 24.65 20.30
C VAL A 303 25.54 23.57 20.55
N GLN A 304 24.91 23.54 21.73
CA GLN A 304 23.86 22.60 22.08
C GLN A 304 22.63 22.77 21.18
N LYS A 305 22.20 24.01 20.94
CA LYS A 305 21.13 24.32 19.99
C LYS A 305 21.45 23.85 18.58
N ASN A 306 22.67 24.09 18.09
CA ASN A 306 23.11 23.62 16.76
C ASN A 306 23.14 22.09 16.70
N LEU A 307 23.57 21.42 17.77
CA LEU A 307 23.55 19.97 17.89
C LEU A 307 22.13 19.42 17.79
N ASP A 308 21.18 20.00 18.50
CA ASP A 308 19.78 19.54 18.51
C ASP A 308 19.08 19.78 17.15
N GLN A 309 19.37 20.92 16.51
CA GLN A 309 18.93 21.18 15.13
C GLN A 309 19.50 20.15 14.15
N THR A 310 20.80 19.84 14.27
CA THR A 310 21.46 18.87 13.39
C THR A 310 20.93 17.46 13.61
N LYS A 311 20.67 17.05 14.86
CA LYS A 311 20.02 15.76 15.18
C LYS A 311 18.63 15.65 14.56
N THR A 312 17.84 16.73 14.63
CA THR A 312 16.50 16.78 14.02
C THR A 312 16.57 16.66 12.50
N ALA A 313 17.50 17.39 11.87
CA ALA A 313 17.74 17.31 10.43
C ALA A 313 18.22 15.91 10.01
N LEU A 314 19.08 15.27 10.79
CA LEU A 314 19.56 13.91 10.54
C LEU A 314 18.41 12.90 10.57
N ALA A 315 17.56 12.94 11.61
CA ALA A 315 16.39 12.06 11.70
C ALA A 315 15.43 12.23 10.52
N ALA A 316 15.22 13.47 10.07
CA ALA A 316 14.40 13.76 8.88
C ALA A 316 15.03 13.20 7.58
N ALA A 317 16.35 13.30 7.44
CA ALA A 317 17.08 12.74 6.31
C ALA A 317 17.03 11.20 6.30
N GLU A 318 17.20 10.55 7.46
CA GLU A 318 17.08 9.09 7.62
C GLU A 318 15.67 8.59 7.27
N ALA A 319 14.62 9.30 7.71
CA ALA A 319 13.23 8.96 7.36
C ALA A 319 12.97 9.11 5.84
N SER A 320 13.53 10.16 5.22
CA SER A 320 13.45 10.36 3.77
C SER A 320 14.19 9.26 3.00
N LEU A 321 15.36 8.83 3.49
CA LEU A 321 16.13 7.73 2.92
C LEU A 321 15.37 6.40 3.02
N ALA A 322 14.73 6.11 4.14
CA ALA A 322 13.89 4.93 4.31
C ALA A 322 12.71 4.93 3.31
N THR A 323 12.07 6.07 3.11
CA THR A 323 10.97 6.24 2.14
C THR A 323 11.45 6.04 0.71
N ALA A 324 12.61 6.61 0.35
CA ALA A 324 13.23 6.42 -0.96
C ALA A 324 13.61 4.94 -1.18
N GLY A 325 14.15 4.27 -0.16
CA GLY A 325 14.47 2.84 -0.19
C GLY A 325 13.24 1.97 -0.44
N ALA A 326 12.12 2.24 0.23
CA ALA A 326 10.85 1.54 0.01
C ALA A 326 10.31 1.77 -1.42
N THR A 327 10.44 3.00 -1.92
CA THR A 327 10.04 3.34 -3.30
C THR A 327 10.87 2.58 -4.33
N ILE A 328 12.20 2.52 -4.13
CA ILE A 328 13.10 1.75 -4.99
C ILE A 328 12.71 0.28 -4.99
N ALA A 329 12.47 -0.34 -3.83
CA ALA A 329 12.07 -1.75 -3.75
C ALA A 329 10.76 -2.05 -4.51
N ASN A 330 9.78 -1.15 -4.42
CA ASN A 330 8.53 -1.27 -5.17
C ASN A 330 8.77 -1.16 -6.68
N LEU A 331 9.54 -0.15 -7.12
CA LEU A 331 9.89 0.03 -8.53
C LEU A 331 10.68 -1.17 -9.07
N THR A 332 11.62 -1.71 -8.31
CA THR A 332 12.37 -2.92 -8.68
C THR A 332 11.43 -4.11 -8.89
N THR A 333 10.47 -4.31 -7.99
CA THR A 333 9.46 -5.38 -8.13
C THR A 333 8.63 -5.20 -9.40
N ARG A 334 8.24 -3.96 -9.71
CA ARG A 334 7.47 -3.63 -10.91
C ARG A 334 8.27 -3.82 -12.20
N VAL A 335 9.57 -3.50 -12.19
CA VAL A 335 10.47 -3.78 -13.32
C VAL A 335 10.54 -5.29 -13.59
N VAL A 336 10.73 -6.11 -12.55
CA VAL A 336 10.76 -7.59 -12.70
C VAL A 336 9.44 -8.13 -13.27
N SER A 337 8.29 -7.60 -12.85
CA SER A 337 6.99 -7.98 -13.41
C SER A 337 6.89 -7.63 -14.90
N LEU A 338 7.28 -6.41 -15.28
CA LEU A 338 7.25 -5.95 -16.66
C LEU A 338 8.23 -6.72 -17.56
N GLU A 339 9.41 -7.08 -17.05
CA GLU A 339 10.36 -7.94 -17.76
C GLU A 339 9.78 -9.33 -18.03
N ALA A 340 9.05 -9.91 -17.06
CA ALA A 340 8.37 -11.18 -17.24
C ALA A 340 7.24 -11.10 -18.27
N GLU A 341 6.43 -10.03 -18.26
CA GLU A 341 5.38 -9.78 -19.25
C GLU A 341 5.96 -9.61 -20.66
N LEU A 342 7.03 -8.83 -20.81
CA LEU A 342 7.73 -8.63 -22.08
C LEU A 342 8.23 -9.96 -22.66
N GLU A 343 8.74 -10.86 -21.82
CA GLU A 343 9.24 -12.16 -22.25
C GLU A 343 8.11 -13.09 -22.72
N VAL A 344 6.93 -12.98 -22.11
CA VAL A 344 5.72 -13.69 -22.60
C VAL A 344 5.28 -13.13 -23.95
N GLU A 345 5.22 -11.80 -24.11
CA GLU A 345 4.85 -11.18 -25.39
C GLU A 345 5.82 -11.54 -26.52
N LYS A 346 7.13 -11.59 -26.26
CA LYS A 346 8.12 -12.04 -27.24
C LYS A 346 7.84 -13.46 -27.73
N LYS A 347 7.55 -14.39 -26.81
CA LYS A 347 7.20 -15.77 -27.17
C LYS A 347 5.92 -15.84 -28.00
N ASP A 348 4.94 -14.99 -27.70
CA ASP A 348 3.71 -14.89 -28.47
C ASP A 348 3.95 -14.33 -29.88
N ILE A 349 4.81 -13.31 -30.01
CA ILE A 349 5.25 -12.79 -31.31
C ILE A 349 5.93 -13.88 -32.12
N ASP A 350 6.87 -14.63 -31.55
CA ASP A 350 7.57 -15.73 -32.23
C ASP A 350 6.59 -16.81 -32.71
N ARG A 351 5.60 -17.16 -31.87
CA ARG A 351 4.53 -18.09 -32.22
C ARG A 351 3.70 -17.57 -33.40
N LEU A 352 3.25 -16.32 -33.34
CA LEU A 352 2.44 -15.70 -34.39
C LEU A 352 3.21 -15.57 -35.70
N GLN A 353 4.51 -15.27 -35.65
CA GLN A 353 5.36 -15.24 -36.83
C GLN A 353 5.46 -16.63 -37.47
N LYS A 354 5.63 -17.68 -36.67
CA LYS A 354 5.64 -19.07 -37.16
C LYS A 354 4.31 -19.44 -37.81
N GLU A 355 3.18 -19.15 -37.15
CA GLU A 355 1.85 -19.40 -37.73
C GLU A 355 1.61 -18.60 -39.01
N THR A 356 2.08 -17.35 -39.07
CA THR A 356 1.99 -16.52 -40.27
C THR A 356 2.79 -17.11 -41.41
N LYS A 357 4.00 -17.61 -41.14
CA LYS A 357 4.82 -18.33 -42.12
C LYS A 357 4.11 -19.57 -42.64
N ASP A 358 3.60 -20.42 -41.74
CA ASP A 358 2.89 -21.65 -42.12
C ASP A 358 1.64 -21.35 -42.98
N LYS A 359 0.87 -20.31 -42.62
CA LYS A 359 -0.28 -19.84 -43.41
C LYS A 359 0.15 -19.29 -44.77
N THR A 360 1.25 -18.55 -44.83
CA THR A 360 1.80 -18.02 -46.09
C THR A 360 2.21 -19.16 -47.02
N ASP A 361 2.93 -20.16 -46.51
CA ASP A 361 3.32 -21.35 -47.27
C ASP A 361 2.07 -22.10 -47.78
N ARG A 362 1.02 -22.19 -46.96
CA ARG A 362 -0.27 -22.80 -47.35
C ARG A 362 -0.96 -22.01 -48.45
N ILE A 363 -0.97 -20.68 -48.37
CA ILE A 363 -1.52 -19.81 -49.42
C ILE A 363 -0.75 -20.04 -50.72
N SER A 364 0.58 -19.99 -50.72
CA SER A 364 1.38 -20.23 -51.92
C SER A 364 1.15 -21.63 -52.53
N HIS A 365 0.93 -22.65 -51.71
CA HIS A 365 0.55 -23.98 -52.20
C HIS A 365 -0.84 -23.99 -52.85
N LEU A 366 -1.82 -23.34 -52.23
CA LEU A 366 -3.17 -23.21 -52.78
C LEU A 366 -3.19 -22.42 -54.09
N GLU A 367 -2.42 -21.33 -54.19
CA GLU A 367 -2.27 -20.55 -55.42
C GLU A 367 -1.70 -21.39 -56.57
N LYS A 368 -0.66 -22.19 -56.31
CA LYS A 368 -0.12 -23.15 -57.29
C LYS A 368 -1.17 -24.16 -57.74
N ASN A 369 -1.91 -24.75 -56.79
CA ASN A 369 -2.98 -25.69 -57.13
C ASN A 369 -4.09 -25.03 -57.94
N ASN A 370 -4.45 -23.79 -57.63
CA ASN A 370 -5.46 -23.05 -58.38
C ASN A 370 -5.00 -22.74 -59.81
N ALA A 371 -3.72 -22.37 -59.99
CA ALA A 371 -3.13 -22.17 -61.32
C ALA A 371 -3.11 -23.46 -62.15
N ASP A 372 -2.76 -24.61 -61.54
CA ASP A 372 -2.82 -25.92 -62.20
C ASP A 372 -4.26 -26.30 -62.60
N LEU A 373 -5.23 -26.09 -61.70
CA LEU A 373 -6.64 -26.32 -62.00
C LEU A 373 -7.15 -25.42 -63.12
N GLN A 374 -6.77 -24.14 -63.15
CA GLN A 374 -7.09 -23.23 -64.24
C GLN A 374 -6.48 -23.70 -65.57
N SER A 375 -5.23 -24.18 -65.56
CA SER A 375 -4.59 -24.75 -66.76
C SER A 375 -5.36 -25.97 -67.28
N LYS A 376 -5.72 -26.90 -66.38
CA LYS A 376 -6.54 -28.08 -66.70
C LYS A 376 -7.91 -27.70 -67.23
N LEU A 377 -8.57 -26.72 -66.63
CA LEU A 377 -9.87 -26.22 -67.08
C LEU A 377 -9.78 -25.63 -68.49
N ASN A 378 -8.76 -24.81 -68.76
CA ASN A 378 -8.52 -24.24 -70.07
C ASN A 378 -8.24 -25.33 -71.12
N GLY A 379 -7.44 -26.34 -70.78
CA GLY A 379 -7.21 -27.51 -71.63
C GLY A 379 -8.50 -28.26 -71.95
N ALA A 380 -9.32 -28.54 -70.93
CA ALA A 380 -10.60 -29.21 -71.11
C ALA A 380 -11.59 -28.40 -71.96
N LEU A 381 -11.65 -27.07 -71.77
CA LEU A 381 -12.46 -26.18 -72.60
C LEU A 381 -12.01 -26.21 -74.06
N GLN A 382 -10.70 -26.22 -74.32
CA GLN A 382 -10.17 -26.32 -75.67
C GLN A 382 -10.49 -27.68 -76.30
N ASP A 383 -10.40 -28.77 -75.54
CA ASP A 383 -10.80 -30.11 -76.00
C ASP A 383 -12.28 -30.19 -76.35
N VAL A 384 -13.15 -29.60 -75.53
CA VAL A 384 -14.59 -29.51 -75.83
C VAL A 384 -14.82 -28.75 -77.13
N LYS A 385 -14.14 -27.62 -77.32
CA LYS A 385 -14.22 -26.84 -78.57
C LYS A 385 -13.78 -27.65 -79.78
N ASN A 386 -12.62 -28.31 -79.69
CA ASN A 386 -12.11 -29.18 -80.75
C ASN A 386 -13.09 -30.32 -81.08
N LYS A 387 -13.70 -30.94 -80.07
CA LYS A 387 -14.72 -31.97 -80.25
C LYS A 387 -15.99 -31.41 -80.89
N GLN A 388 -16.41 -30.21 -80.51
CA GLN A 388 -17.56 -29.54 -81.13
C GLN A 388 -17.30 -29.27 -82.62
N ASP A 389 -16.10 -28.82 -82.98
CA ASP A 389 -15.72 -28.62 -84.38
C ASP A 389 -15.73 -29.94 -85.16
N GLN A 390 -15.25 -31.04 -84.55
CA GLN A 390 -15.34 -32.38 -85.14
C GLN A 390 -16.79 -32.85 -85.33
N ILE A 391 -17.67 -32.58 -84.37
CA ILE A 391 -19.11 -32.88 -84.47
C ILE A 391 -19.70 -32.10 -85.64
N ASN A 392 -19.45 -30.79 -85.73
CA ASN A 392 -19.96 -29.95 -86.82
C ASN A 392 -19.50 -30.46 -88.20
N ALA A 393 -18.24 -30.90 -88.32
CA ALA A 393 -17.72 -31.49 -89.55
C ALA A 393 -18.39 -32.82 -89.91
N LYS A 394 -18.61 -33.68 -88.90
CA LYS A 394 -19.35 -34.94 -89.07
C LYS A 394 -20.82 -34.69 -89.46
N ASP A 395 -21.48 -33.72 -88.84
CA ASP A 395 -22.85 -33.34 -89.18
C ASP A 395 -22.97 -32.83 -90.62
N SER A 396 -21.97 -32.08 -91.10
CA SER A 396 -21.92 -31.70 -92.51
C SER A 396 -21.81 -32.93 -93.42
N THR A 397 -20.93 -33.87 -93.07
CA THR A 397 -20.76 -35.13 -93.83
C THR A 397 -22.05 -35.95 -93.84
N ILE A 398 -22.74 -36.04 -92.70
CA ILE A 398 -24.02 -36.74 -92.58
C ILE A 398 -25.08 -36.08 -93.46
N ARG A 399 -25.15 -34.75 -93.48
CA ARG A 399 -26.07 -34.00 -94.37
C ARG A 399 -25.79 -34.29 -95.86
N ASP A 400 -24.52 -34.30 -96.26
CA ASP A 400 -24.13 -34.62 -97.63
C ASP A 400 -24.50 -36.06 -98.00
N GLN A 401 -24.24 -37.00 -97.09
CA GLN A 401 -24.63 -38.41 -97.26
C GLN A 401 -26.15 -38.58 -97.35
N SER A 402 -26.92 -37.88 -96.51
CA SER A 402 -28.38 -37.89 -96.56
C SER A 402 -28.88 -37.41 -97.92
N THR A 403 -28.33 -36.31 -98.43
CA THR A 403 -28.65 -35.78 -99.77
C THR A 403 -28.34 -36.80 -100.87
N ARG A 404 -27.21 -37.51 -100.75
CA ARG A 404 -26.85 -38.58 -101.70
C ARG A 404 -27.81 -39.75 -101.64
N ILE A 405 -28.24 -40.18 -100.46
CA ILE A 405 -29.25 -41.22 -100.27
C ILE A 405 -30.58 -40.81 -100.91
N ASP A 406 -31.02 -39.56 -100.71
CA ASP A 406 -32.25 -39.06 -101.33
C ASP A 406 -32.18 -39.09 -102.86
N ASN A 407 -31.04 -38.71 -103.44
CA ASN A 407 -30.83 -38.75 -104.88
C ASN A 407 -30.81 -40.19 -105.42
N LEU A 408 -30.11 -41.11 -104.75
CA LEU A 408 -30.11 -42.53 -105.10
C LEU A 408 -31.52 -43.14 -105.00
N THR A 409 -32.29 -42.73 -103.99
CA THR A 409 -33.68 -43.17 -103.82
C THR A 409 -34.55 -42.71 -104.99
N LYS A 410 -34.43 -41.44 -105.40
CA LYS A 410 -35.12 -40.92 -106.60
C LYS A 410 -34.74 -41.71 -107.86
N GLU A 411 -33.45 -41.98 -108.05
CA GLU A 411 -32.96 -42.76 -109.20
C GLU A 411 -33.50 -44.20 -109.18
N SER A 412 -33.50 -44.85 -108.01
CA SER A 412 -34.07 -46.20 -107.83
C SER A 412 -35.56 -46.23 -108.15
N ASN A 413 -36.32 -45.25 -107.68
CA ASN A 413 -37.75 -45.14 -107.98
C ASN A 413 -38.00 -44.96 -109.49
N ALA A 414 -37.21 -44.10 -110.17
CA ALA A 414 -37.30 -43.93 -111.61
C ALA A 414 -37.03 -45.25 -112.36
N LYS A 415 -35.97 -45.99 -111.97
CA LYS A 415 -35.67 -47.31 -112.55
C LYS A 415 -36.78 -48.32 -112.29
N SER A 416 -37.39 -48.32 -111.10
CA SER A 416 -38.52 -49.20 -110.77
C SER A 416 -39.73 -48.93 -111.68
N ILE A 417 -40.03 -47.67 -111.99
CA ILE A 417 -41.08 -47.30 -112.95
C ILE A 417 -40.75 -47.87 -114.34
N THR A 418 -39.50 -47.73 -114.80
CA THR A 418 -39.06 -48.30 -116.08
C THR A 418 -39.24 -49.82 -116.12
N ILE A 419 -38.87 -50.54 -115.06
CA ILE A 419 -39.03 -51.99 -114.96
C ILE A 419 -40.51 -52.38 -115.05
N ASN A 420 -41.40 -51.71 -114.32
CA ASN A 420 -42.83 -51.98 -114.36
C ASN A 420 -43.43 -51.78 -115.77
N ASN A 421 -42.97 -50.75 -116.49
CA ASN A 421 -43.37 -50.52 -117.88
C ASN A 421 -42.90 -51.65 -118.80
N LEU A 422 -41.65 -52.10 -118.66
CA LEU A 422 -41.12 -53.23 -119.43
C LEU A 422 -41.87 -54.53 -119.14
N GLN A 423 -42.20 -54.80 -117.87
CA GLN A 423 -42.97 -55.99 -117.48
C GLN A 423 -44.37 -56.01 -118.13
N SER A 424 -45.00 -54.83 -118.24
CA SER A 424 -46.30 -54.69 -118.91
C SER A 424 -46.22 -55.04 -120.40
N GLN A 425 -45.12 -54.67 -121.07
CA GLN A 425 -44.89 -55.03 -122.48
C GLN A 425 -44.70 -56.55 -122.67
N ILE A 426 -43.96 -57.21 -121.77
CA ILE A 426 -43.77 -58.67 -121.80
C ILE A 426 -45.13 -59.40 -121.71
N ASN A 427 -46.00 -58.97 -120.80
CA ASN A 427 -47.31 -59.60 -120.61
C ASN A 427 -48.18 -59.48 -121.87
N ALA A 428 -48.14 -58.34 -122.57
CA ALA A 428 -48.88 -58.14 -123.82
C ALA A 428 -48.42 -59.09 -124.94
N LEU A 429 -47.10 -59.28 -125.07
CA LEU A 429 -46.53 -60.20 -126.07
C LEU A 429 -46.90 -61.67 -125.78
N GLN A 430 -46.92 -62.09 -124.52
CA GLN A 430 -47.33 -63.45 -124.13
C GLN A 430 -48.80 -63.75 -124.49
N GLN A 431 -49.68 -62.75 -124.45
CA GLN A 431 -51.09 -62.91 -124.82
C GLN A 431 -51.26 -63.21 -126.31
N GLN A 432 -50.45 -62.60 -127.19
CA GLN A 432 -50.54 -62.81 -128.64
C GLN A 432 -50.17 -64.23 -129.06
N ILE A 433 -49.18 -64.85 -128.41
CA ILE A 433 -48.71 -66.21 -128.74
C ILE A 433 -49.81 -67.26 -128.51
N ARG A 434 -50.65 -67.10 -127.48
CA ARG A 434 -51.72 -68.07 -127.14
C ARG A 434 -52.81 -68.22 -128.20
N ASN A 435 -53.06 -67.20 -129.01
CA ASN A 435 -54.20 -67.18 -129.94
C ASN A 435 -53.97 -67.92 -131.27
N LEU A 436 -52.75 -68.40 -131.56
CA LEU A 436 -52.39 -68.95 -132.88
C LEU A 436 -52.38 -70.49 -133.00
N GLN A 437 -52.74 -71.28 -131.97
CA GLN A 437 -52.42 -72.73 -131.91
C GLN A 437 -53.60 -73.77 -131.86
N ALA A 438 -54.87 -73.43 -132.12
CA ALA A 438 -56.03 -74.31 -131.79
C ALA A 438 -56.97 -74.78 -132.94
N THR A 439 -56.52 -75.57 -133.94
CA THR A 439 -57.42 -76.14 -134.99
C THR A 439 -57.15 -77.64 -135.31
N PRO A 440 -58.13 -78.58 -135.17
CA PRO A 440 -57.95 -80.01 -135.49
C PRO A 440 -57.72 -80.30 -136.98
N VAL A 441 -56.82 -81.24 -137.30
CA VAL A 441 -56.39 -81.55 -138.69
C VAL A 441 -56.84 -82.96 -139.10
N PHE A 442 -57.47 -83.11 -140.27
CA PHE A 442 -57.92 -84.42 -140.80
C PHE A 442 -56.73 -85.36 -141.08
N LYS A 443 -56.87 -86.67 -140.82
CA LYS A 443 -55.82 -87.68 -141.03
C LYS A 443 -56.22 -88.77 -142.01
N PHE A 444 -57.24 -89.58 -141.71
CA PHE A 444 -57.64 -90.69 -142.58
C PHE A 444 -59.08 -91.15 -142.29
N LYS A 445 -59.63 -92.02 -143.17
CA LYS A 445 -60.94 -92.67 -142.98
C LYS A 445 -60.78 -94.15 -142.69
N CYS A 446 -61.65 -94.73 -141.87
CA CYS A 446 -61.62 -96.16 -141.59
C CYS A 446 -62.95 -96.73 -141.08
N ASN A 447 -63.13 -98.04 -141.19
CA ASN A 447 -64.00 -98.78 -140.27
C ASN A 447 -63.29 -99.07 -138.96
N ILE A 448 -64.01 -99.08 -137.84
CA ILE A 448 -63.50 -99.51 -136.53
C ILE A 448 -64.16 -100.85 -136.20
N LYS A 449 -63.36 -101.87 -135.88
CA LYS A 449 -63.79 -103.26 -135.71
C LYS A 449 -63.45 -103.78 -134.32
N CYS A 450 -64.46 -104.15 -133.54
CA CYS A 450 -64.28 -104.76 -132.23
C CYS A 450 -63.66 -106.17 -132.36
N GLN A 451 -62.74 -106.53 -131.48
CA GLN A 451 -62.02 -107.80 -131.50
C GLN A 451 -62.71 -108.92 -130.69
N GLN A 452 -63.95 -108.70 -130.25
CA GLN A 452 -64.72 -109.71 -129.53
C GLN A 452 -64.98 -110.95 -130.43
N PRO A 453 -64.71 -112.19 -129.97
CA PRO A 453 -64.90 -113.40 -130.76
C PRO A 453 -66.35 -113.55 -131.24
N SER A 454 -66.52 -113.77 -132.54
CA SER A 454 -67.82 -113.88 -133.19
C SER A 454 -67.66 -114.66 -134.50
N ASN A 455 -68.75 -115.23 -135.01
CA ASN A 455 -68.78 -115.87 -136.33
C ASN A 455 -68.78 -114.87 -137.50
N ARG A 456 -68.70 -113.57 -137.21
CA ARG A 456 -68.70 -112.45 -138.17
C ARG A 456 -67.89 -111.27 -137.63
N GLU A 457 -67.39 -110.40 -138.51
CA GLU A 457 -66.71 -109.17 -138.07
C GLU A 457 -67.70 -108.16 -137.48
N ILE A 458 -67.37 -107.63 -136.29
CA ILE A 458 -68.20 -106.69 -135.53
C ILE A 458 -67.68 -105.27 -135.74
N ALA A 459 -68.41 -104.46 -136.49
CA ALA A 459 -68.08 -103.07 -136.78
C ALA A 459 -68.78 -102.11 -135.81
N VAL A 460 -68.11 -100.98 -135.54
CA VAL A 460 -68.69 -99.81 -134.87
C VAL A 460 -69.58 -99.08 -135.89
N ASP A 461 -70.88 -99.09 -135.64
CA ASP A 461 -71.93 -98.64 -136.53
C ASP A 461 -72.75 -97.52 -135.87
N LEU A 462 -73.12 -96.52 -136.66
CA LEU A 462 -74.08 -95.51 -136.24
C LEU A 462 -75.53 -96.00 -136.46
N THR A 463 -76.24 -96.22 -135.36
CA THR A 463 -77.61 -96.76 -135.36
C THR A 463 -78.55 -96.04 -136.33
N ASN A 464 -79.24 -96.81 -137.19
CA ASN A 464 -80.26 -96.35 -138.15
C ASN A 464 -79.85 -95.16 -139.04
N GLY A 465 -78.55 -94.92 -139.25
CA GLY A 465 -78.08 -93.79 -140.06
C GLY A 465 -77.99 -92.44 -139.35
N GLY A 466 -78.18 -92.40 -138.03
CA GLY A 466 -77.92 -91.24 -137.18
C GLY A 466 -79.14 -90.38 -136.81
N GLY A 467 -78.92 -89.47 -135.83
CA GLY A 467 -79.88 -88.57 -135.19
C GLY A 467 -79.31 -88.05 -133.85
N ALA A 468 -79.80 -86.93 -133.29
CA ALA A 468 -79.28 -86.42 -132.02
C ALA A 468 -79.56 -87.40 -130.85
N GLY A 469 -78.54 -87.71 -130.06
CA GLY A 469 -78.58 -88.69 -128.98
C GLY A 469 -78.47 -90.15 -129.43
N THR A 470 -78.12 -90.41 -130.69
CA THR A 470 -78.09 -91.77 -131.24
C THR A 470 -76.88 -92.54 -130.69
N PRO A 471 -77.11 -93.70 -130.04
CA PRO A 471 -76.02 -94.53 -129.55
C PRO A 471 -75.25 -95.15 -130.72
N VAL A 472 -73.95 -95.30 -130.53
CA VAL A 472 -73.12 -96.11 -131.40
C VAL A 472 -73.27 -97.57 -130.99
N GLN A 473 -73.38 -98.46 -131.98
CA GLN A 473 -73.72 -99.85 -131.77
C GLN A 473 -72.82 -100.79 -132.57
N CYS A 474 -72.89 -102.06 -132.24
CA CYS A 474 -72.22 -103.11 -132.98
C CYS A 474 -73.16 -103.64 -134.06
N TYR A 475 -72.61 -103.83 -135.25
CA TYR A 475 -73.33 -104.45 -136.37
C TYR A 475 -72.37 -105.31 -137.19
N SER A 476 -72.92 -106.25 -137.96
CA SER A 476 -72.15 -106.98 -138.98
C SER A 476 -71.45 -105.99 -139.90
N LEU A 477 -70.17 -106.22 -140.18
CA LEU A 477 -69.49 -105.42 -141.20
C LEU A 477 -70.19 -105.61 -142.56
N VAL A 478 -70.76 -104.53 -143.09
CA VAL A 478 -71.42 -104.50 -144.41
C VAL A 478 -70.94 -103.32 -145.26
N ASN A 479 -69.89 -102.61 -144.82
CA ASN A 479 -69.25 -101.48 -145.52
C ASN A 479 -70.24 -100.39 -145.98
N ASN A 480 -71.20 -100.05 -145.13
CA ASN A 480 -72.07 -98.89 -145.36
C ASN A 480 -71.46 -97.61 -144.74
N ASN A 481 -71.94 -96.44 -145.16
CA ASN A 481 -71.43 -95.16 -144.65
C ASN A 481 -71.66 -94.92 -143.15
N ASN A 482 -72.51 -95.71 -142.47
CA ASN A 482 -72.72 -95.61 -141.02
C ASN A 482 -71.57 -96.26 -140.24
N GLN A 483 -70.75 -97.09 -140.90
CA GLN A 483 -69.61 -97.81 -140.30
C GLN A 483 -68.26 -97.16 -140.62
N ILE A 484 -68.25 -96.07 -141.40
CA ILE A 484 -67.04 -95.37 -141.82
C ILE A 484 -66.85 -94.12 -140.96
N TRP A 485 -65.63 -93.93 -140.47
CA TRP A 485 -65.25 -92.89 -139.53
C TRP A 485 -64.03 -92.11 -140.03
N ASP A 486 -64.13 -90.78 -140.01
CA ASP A 486 -63.06 -89.82 -140.27
C ASP A 486 -62.29 -89.54 -138.97
N ILE A 487 -60.97 -89.73 -139.00
CA ILE A 487 -60.08 -89.51 -137.87
C ILE A 487 -59.33 -88.19 -138.05
N TYR A 488 -59.40 -87.31 -137.06
CA TYR A 488 -58.67 -86.02 -137.01
C TYR A 488 -57.70 -86.03 -135.84
N SER A 489 -56.54 -85.37 -135.98
CA SER A 489 -55.61 -85.13 -134.88
C SER A 489 -55.98 -83.89 -134.08
N VAL A 490 -55.76 -83.95 -132.76
CA VAL A 490 -55.82 -82.81 -131.85
C VAL A 490 -54.39 -82.32 -131.56
N THR A 491 -54.17 -81.00 -131.50
CA THR A 491 -52.85 -80.41 -131.21
C THR A 491 -52.40 -80.80 -129.79
N GLY A 492 -51.18 -81.31 -129.65
CA GLY A 492 -50.59 -81.64 -128.34
C GLY A 492 -50.30 -83.12 -128.07
N GLY A 493 -50.65 -84.04 -128.98
CA GLY A 493 -50.18 -85.44 -128.90
C GLY A 493 -50.57 -86.30 -130.10
N ASN A 494 -49.67 -87.21 -130.48
CA ASN A 494 -49.81 -88.05 -131.69
C ASN A 494 -50.82 -89.21 -131.51
N ASN A 495 -51.44 -89.33 -130.35
CA ASN A 495 -52.42 -90.36 -130.03
C ASN A 495 -53.81 -89.79 -129.67
N PHE A 496 -53.97 -88.47 -129.59
CA PHE A 496 -55.26 -87.83 -129.34
C PHE A 496 -55.98 -87.48 -130.64
N ILE A 497 -57.23 -87.91 -130.72
CA ILE A 497 -58.02 -87.88 -131.94
C ILE A 497 -59.43 -87.39 -131.70
N ILE A 498 -60.03 -86.85 -132.75
CA ILE A 498 -61.48 -86.73 -132.90
C ILE A 498 -61.93 -87.80 -133.89
N ILE A 499 -62.97 -88.54 -133.55
CA ILE A 499 -63.59 -89.52 -134.42
C ILE A 499 -64.92 -88.93 -134.90
N LYS A 500 -65.08 -88.77 -136.21
CA LYS A 500 -66.33 -88.27 -136.80
C LYS A 500 -66.92 -89.30 -137.74
N ASN A 501 -68.24 -89.46 -137.77
CA ASN A 501 -68.86 -90.33 -138.75
C ASN A 501 -68.76 -89.69 -140.14
N THR A 502 -68.30 -90.44 -141.14
CA THR A 502 -68.04 -89.92 -142.49
C THR A 502 -69.30 -89.44 -143.19
N ARG A 503 -70.47 -90.03 -142.91
CA ARG A 503 -71.73 -89.71 -143.60
C ARG A 503 -72.25 -88.32 -143.24
N ASN A 504 -72.20 -87.97 -141.96
CA ASN A 504 -72.90 -86.80 -141.42
C ASN A 504 -71.99 -85.83 -140.63
N ASN A 505 -70.69 -86.13 -140.52
CA ASN A 505 -69.69 -85.35 -139.79
C ASN A 505 -69.99 -85.22 -138.28
N TYR A 506 -70.80 -86.12 -137.73
CA TYR A 506 -71.14 -86.11 -136.30
C TYR A 506 -69.95 -86.63 -135.50
N VAL A 507 -69.71 -86.02 -134.35
CA VAL A 507 -68.53 -86.33 -133.54
C VAL A 507 -68.89 -87.41 -132.54
N LEU A 508 -68.11 -88.48 -132.50
CA LEU A 508 -68.18 -89.48 -131.44
C LEU A 508 -67.69 -88.85 -130.13
N TRP A 509 -68.49 -88.94 -129.08
CA TRP A 509 -68.12 -88.40 -127.77
C TRP A 509 -68.65 -89.28 -126.63
N SER A 510 -68.00 -89.18 -125.48
CA SER A 510 -68.44 -89.89 -124.28
C SER A 510 -69.47 -89.06 -123.51
N ALA A 511 -70.63 -89.66 -123.23
CA ALA A 511 -71.63 -89.08 -122.34
C ALA A 511 -71.36 -89.34 -120.85
N GLY A 512 -70.21 -89.92 -120.51
CA GLY A 512 -69.80 -90.24 -119.13
C GLY A 512 -69.87 -91.74 -118.79
N ARG A 513 -69.63 -92.07 -117.53
CA ARG A 513 -69.50 -93.45 -117.04
C ARG A 513 -70.76 -94.28 -117.24
N ASN A 514 -70.59 -95.48 -117.81
CA ASN A 514 -71.67 -96.42 -118.11
C ASN A 514 -72.76 -95.88 -119.05
N GLN A 515 -72.47 -94.80 -119.78
CA GLN A 515 -73.38 -94.27 -120.78
C GLN A 515 -73.05 -94.86 -122.14
N LYS A 516 -74.07 -94.96 -123.00
CA LYS A 516 -73.84 -95.30 -124.41
C LYS A 516 -72.97 -94.23 -125.05
N ALA A 517 -71.95 -94.63 -125.79
CA ALA A 517 -71.17 -93.71 -126.61
C ALA A 517 -72.10 -93.08 -127.66
N ARG A 518 -72.02 -91.76 -127.82
CA ARG A 518 -72.92 -90.98 -128.67
C ARG A 518 -72.18 -90.39 -129.84
N CYS A 519 -72.91 -90.13 -130.92
CA CYS A 519 -72.39 -89.45 -132.09
C CYS A 519 -73.38 -88.35 -132.52
N ASP A 520 -73.02 -87.09 -132.28
CA ASP A 520 -73.94 -85.95 -132.38
C ASP A 520 -73.43 -84.83 -133.31
N PRO A 521 -74.34 -84.06 -133.96
CA PRO A 521 -73.98 -82.87 -134.72
C PRO A 521 -73.44 -81.75 -133.83
N GLY A 522 -72.48 -80.97 -134.34
CA GLY A 522 -72.07 -79.71 -133.73
C GLY A 522 -71.37 -79.82 -132.37
N LYS A 523 -70.98 -81.03 -131.94
CA LYS A 523 -70.24 -81.22 -130.70
C LYS A 523 -68.86 -80.56 -130.80
N ASP A 524 -68.54 -79.70 -129.84
CA ASP A 524 -67.29 -78.96 -129.78
C ASP A 524 -66.10 -79.93 -129.68
N THR A 525 -65.20 -79.89 -130.67
CA THR A 525 -64.00 -80.73 -130.72
C THR A 525 -62.93 -80.31 -129.71
N SER A 526 -63.05 -79.13 -129.10
CA SER A 526 -62.20 -78.71 -127.98
C SER A 526 -62.65 -79.29 -126.63
N ASP A 527 -63.91 -79.75 -126.52
CA ASP A 527 -64.38 -80.48 -125.33
C ASP A 527 -63.65 -81.81 -125.25
N GLN A 528 -62.93 -82.03 -124.15
CA GLN A 528 -62.23 -83.29 -123.89
C GLN A 528 -63.16 -84.52 -123.94
N ALA A 529 -64.49 -84.35 -123.80
CA ALA A 529 -65.47 -85.42 -123.97
C ALA A 529 -65.56 -85.94 -125.41
N ALA A 530 -65.24 -85.10 -126.40
CA ALA A 530 -65.22 -85.43 -127.83
C ALA A 530 -63.84 -85.91 -128.31
N GLN A 531 -62.84 -85.83 -127.44
CA GLN A 531 -61.48 -86.26 -127.71
C GLN A 531 -61.26 -87.68 -127.19
N TRP A 532 -60.54 -88.47 -127.98
CA TRP A 532 -60.21 -89.85 -127.68
C TRP A 532 -58.71 -90.06 -127.80
N GLU A 533 -58.13 -90.82 -126.90
CA GLU A 533 -56.78 -91.31 -126.95
C GLU A 533 -56.78 -92.73 -127.54
N LEU A 534 -55.91 -92.92 -128.54
CA LEU A 534 -55.55 -94.22 -129.06
C LEU A 534 -54.51 -94.84 -128.12
N GLU A 535 -54.90 -95.86 -127.37
CA GLU A 535 -53.96 -96.59 -126.51
C GLU A 535 -53.47 -97.86 -127.22
N GLY A 536 -52.14 -98.02 -127.24
CA GLY A 536 -51.46 -99.11 -127.95
C GLY A 536 -51.03 -98.77 -129.38
N THR A 537 -51.29 -97.54 -129.85
CA THR A 537 -50.85 -97.04 -131.17
C THR A 537 -50.83 -95.50 -131.20
N THR A 538 -50.22 -94.91 -132.23
CA THR A 538 -50.36 -93.49 -132.57
C THR A 538 -51.03 -93.32 -133.94
N LEU A 539 -51.44 -92.09 -134.28
CA LEU A 539 -51.99 -91.75 -135.60
C LEU A 539 -51.04 -92.11 -136.76
N ASP A 540 -49.74 -91.89 -136.55
CA ASP A 540 -48.72 -92.16 -137.58
C ASP A 540 -48.44 -93.67 -137.76
N SER A 541 -48.67 -94.49 -136.72
CA SER A 541 -48.33 -95.93 -136.72
C SER A 541 -49.50 -96.87 -136.95
N ILE A 542 -50.74 -96.41 -136.72
CA ILE A 542 -51.93 -97.25 -136.80
C ILE A 542 -52.16 -97.80 -138.21
N ASN A 543 -52.36 -99.11 -138.33
CA ASN A 543 -52.66 -99.81 -139.59
C ASN A 543 -53.68 -100.95 -139.37
N ASN A 544 -54.07 -101.65 -140.44
CA ASN A 544 -55.14 -102.66 -140.38
C ASN A 544 -54.84 -103.87 -139.47
N ASN A 545 -53.58 -104.10 -139.11
CA ASN A 545 -53.15 -105.17 -138.21
C ASN A 545 -53.03 -104.71 -136.74
N THR A 546 -53.09 -103.40 -136.48
CA THR A 546 -52.85 -102.82 -135.17
C THR A 546 -54.07 -102.97 -134.27
N VAL A 547 -53.89 -103.61 -133.12
CA VAL A 547 -54.92 -103.68 -132.07
C VAL A 547 -54.70 -102.54 -131.08
N PHE A 548 -55.73 -101.75 -130.83
CA PHE A 548 -55.68 -100.61 -129.92
C PHE A 548 -56.95 -100.52 -129.09
N LYS A 549 -56.92 -99.69 -128.06
CA LYS A 549 -58.09 -99.30 -127.29
C LYS A 549 -58.40 -97.82 -127.56
N ILE A 550 -59.67 -97.46 -127.44
CA ILE A 550 -60.13 -96.07 -127.63
C ILE A 550 -60.57 -95.54 -126.27
N ARG A 551 -59.78 -94.64 -125.67
CA ARG A 551 -60.04 -94.07 -124.34
C ARG A 551 -60.50 -92.63 -124.46
N ASN A 552 -61.52 -92.22 -123.73
CA ASN A 552 -61.99 -90.84 -123.72
C ASN A 552 -61.05 -89.96 -122.88
N VAL A 553 -60.73 -88.77 -123.38
CA VAL A 553 -59.79 -87.86 -122.67
C VAL A 553 -60.39 -87.30 -121.40
N LYS A 554 -61.67 -86.90 -121.40
CA LYS A 554 -62.32 -86.27 -120.23
C LYS A 554 -62.56 -87.24 -119.08
N TYR A 555 -63.09 -88.42 -119.39
CA TYR A 555 -63.51 -89.38 -118.35
C TYR A 555 -62.49 -90.50 -118.12
N GLY A 556 -61.49 -90.66 -119.00
CA GLY A 556 -60.51 -91.73 -118.90
C GLY A 556 -61.07 -93.13 -119.16
N MET A 557 -62.25 -93.24 -119.76
CA MET A 557 -63.01 -94.48 -119.96
C MET A 557 -62.92 -94.98 -121.40
N TYR A 558 -63.14 -96.27 -121.62
CA TYR A 558 -62.92 -96.90 -122.91
C TYR A 558 -64.22 -97.15 -123.65
N LEU A 559 -64.15 -97.08 -124.98
CA LEU A 559 -65.21 -97.59 -125.84
C LEU A 559 -65.27 -99.12 -125.64
N ASP A 560 -66.44 -99.62 -125.23
CA ASP A 560 -66.63 -101.01 -124.78
C ASP A 560 -67.89 -101.58 -125.43
N LEU A 561 -67.77 -102.73 -126.09
CA LEU A 561 -68.95 -103.47 -126.57
C LEU A 561 -69.67 -104.09 -125.37
N GLN A 562 -70.90 -103.65 -125.09
CA GLN A 562 -71.63 -104.00 -123.88
C GLN A 562 -71.63 -105.51 -123.63
N GLN A 563 -71.00 -105.91 -122.51
CA GLN A 563 -70.87 -107.30 -122.04
C GLN A 563 -70.24 -108.26 -123.07
N GLY A 564 -69.54 -107.74 -124.10
CA GLY A 564 -69.04 -108.53 -125.21
C GLY A 564 -70.13 -109.22 -126.03
N ASN A 565 -71.38 -108.75 -125.97
CA ASN A 565 -72.48 -109.29 -126.76
C ASN A 565 -72.32 -108.86 -128.23
N THR A 566 -72.15 -109.85 -129.10
CA THR A 566 -71.88 -109.64 -130.53
C THR A 566 -73.15 -109.66 -131.38
N SER A 567 -74.33 -109.68 -130.76
CA SER A 567 -75.62 -109.54 -131.45
C SER A 567 -75.75 -108.16 -132.08
N ASN A 568 -76.31 -108.07 -133.29
CA ASN A 568 -76.58 -106.78 -133.93
C ASN A 568 -77.35 -105.85 -132.99
N TYR A 569 -77.07 -104.56 -133.09
CA TYR A 569 -77.69 -103.49 -132.29
C TYR A 569 -77.26 -103.45 -130.81
N THR A 570 -76.28 -104.25 -130.39
CA THR A 570 -75.68 -104.12 -129.06
C THR A 570 -74.92 -102.79 -128.98
N PRO A 571 -75.18 -101.91 -128.00
CA PRO A 571 -74.54 -100.60 -127.94
C PRO A 571 -73.07 -100.69 -127.50
N PHE A 572 -72.28 -99.73 -127.96
CA PHE A 572 -71.00 -99.41 -127.34
C PHE A 572 -71.21 -98.45 -126.17
N LEU A 573 -70.60 -98.75 -125.03
CA LEU A 573 -70.61 -97.94 -123.82
C LEU A 573 -69.27 -97.25 -123.63
N THR A 574 -69.25 -96.22 -122.80
CA THR A 574 -68.01 -95.71 -122.19
C THR A 574 -67.87 -96.31 -120.79
N TRP A 575 -66.94 -97.27 -120.67
CA TRP A 575 -66.79 -98.14 -119.51
C TRP A 575 -65.35 -98.14 -118.96
N ASP A 576 -65.17 -98.58 -117.71
CA ASP A 576 -63.85 -98.65 -117.10
C ASP A 576 -62.93 -99.59 -117.87
N GLY A 577 -61.64 -99.25 -117.92
CA GLY A 577 -60.65 -100.03 -118.63
C GLY A 577 -60.57 -101.46 -118.12
N ASN A 578 -60.70 -102.41 -119.03
CA ASN A 578 -60.42 -103.82 -118.79
C ASN A 578 -59.56 -104.38 -119.94
N ASN A 579 -59.08 -105.62 -119.79
CA ASN A 579 -58.29 -106.30 -120.81
C ASN A 579 -59.14 -107.20 -121.73
N GLY A 580 -60.47 -107.08 -121.64
CA GLY A 580 -61.42 -107.82 -122.45
C GLY A 580 -61.30 -107.50 -123.93
N LEU A 581 -61.63 -108.48 -124.76
CA LEU A 581 -61.60 -108.32 -126.23
C LEU A 581 -62.68 -107.34 -126.72
N ASN A 582 -63.70 -107.07 -125.90
CA ASN A 582 -64.77 -106.10 -126.14
C ASN A 582 -64.33 -104.62 -126.06
N GLN A 583 -63.12 -104.31 -125.58
CA GLN A 583 -62.50 -102.96 -125.61
C GLN A 583 -61.34 -102.82 -126.59
N LYS A 584 -61.05 -103.89 -127.35
CA LYS A 584 -59.94 -103.92 -128.30
C LYS A 584 -60.50 -103.76 -129.70
N PHE A 585 -59.87 -102.91 -130.48
CA PHE A 585 -60.29 -102.55 -131.82
C PHE A 585 -59.16 -102.73 -132.81
N LYS A 586 -59.52 -103.09 -134.05
CA LYS A 586 -58.70 -102.91 -135.24
C LYS A 586 -59.41 -101.95 -136.17
N ILE A 587 -58.69 -101.42 -137.16
CA ILE A 587 -59.30 -100.63 -138.22
C ILE A 587 -59.20 -101.33 -139.57
N SER A 588 -60.06 -100.91 -140.49
CA SER A 588 -59.85 -101.07 -141.93
C SER A 588 -59.73 -99.66 -142.51
N LYS A 589 -58.50 -99.19 -142.78
CA LYS A 589 -58.28 -97.90 -143.45
C LYS A 589 -58.83 -97.94 -144.88
N HIS A 590 -59.40 -96.83 -145.33
CA HIS A 590 -59.83 -96.58 -146.71
C HIS A 590 -58.86 -95.67 -147.44
#